data_AF-A0A8J3ZYT5-F1
#
_entry.id   AF-A0A8J3ZYT5-F1
#
_cell.length_a   1.000
_cell.length_b   1.000
_cell.length_c   1.000
_cell.angle_alpha   90.00
_cell.angle_beta   90.00
_cell.angle_gamma   90.00
#
_symmetry.space_group_name_H-M   'P 1'
#
loop_
_entity.id
_entity.type
_entity.pdbx_description
1 polymer ?
#
loop_
_entity_poly.entity_id
_entity_poly.type
_entity_poly.pdbx_seq_one_letter_code
_entity_poly.pdbx_strand_id
1 'polypeptide(L)'
;MERAAAGCPAVGGGSARSFVSEPVAAANYFTTVAGHRIAPGAAALVYDLGAGTFDASVVRRTDDGFEVLASRGRSDAGGLDIDAAIVAHLRAGMVGAEQWSRLERPTTAGDRRARVQLWDGVRRGKERCSRAVPRR
;
A
#
# COMPACT_ATOMS: atom_id res chain seq x y z
N MET A 1 -22.63 -2.57 -6.98
CA MET A 1 -22.67 -3.57 -5.89
C MET A 1 -21.66 -3.12 -4.86
N GLU A 2 -22.14 -2.32 -3.93
CA GLU A 2 -21.41 -1.51 -2.97
C GLU A 2 -20.91 -2.39 -1.82
N ARG A 3 -19.59 -2.45 -1.61
CA ARG A 3 -19.03 -3.01 -0.38
C ARG A 3 -18.70 -1.82 0.53
N ALA A 4 -19.66 -1.45 1.35
CA ALA A 4 -19.41 -0.66 2.55
C ALA A 4 -18.38 -1.41 3.41
N ALA A 5 -17.26 -0.75 3.73
CA ALA A 5 -16.34 -1.24 4.74
C ALA A 5 -17.10 -1.31 6.08
N ALA A 6 -17.32 -2.52 6.59
CA ALA A 6 -17.94 -2.74 7.88
C ALA A 6 -17.05 -2.13 8.98
N GLY A 7 -17.51 -1.04 9.59
CA GLY A 7 -16.85 -0.41 10.73
C GLY A 7 -16.88 -1.32 11.96
N CYS A 8 -15.75 -1.43 12.65
CA CYS A 8 -15.66 -2.06 13.97
C CYS A 8 -16.38 -1.17 15.01
N PRO A 9 -17.23 -1.68 15.91
CA PRO A 9 -17.95 -0.85 16.86
C PRO A 9 -16.98 -0.28 17.91
N ALA A 10 -17.03 1.04 18.12
CA ALA A 10 -16.23 1.71 19.14
C ALA A 10 -16.74 1.37 20.55
N VAL A 11 -15.89 0.77 21.37
CA VAL A 11 -16.12 0.59 22.82
C VAL A 11 -15.49 1.77 23.56
N GLY A 12 -16.31 2.57 24.26
CA GLY A 12 -15.84 3.53 25.27
C GLY A 12 -16.37 4.96 25.12
N GLY A 13 -17.05 5.45 26.15
CA GLY A 13 -17.72 6.75 26.24
C GLY A 13 -16.80 7.96 26.36
N GLY A 14 -16.02 8.23 25.31
CA GLY A 14 -15.48 9.56 25.01
C GLY A 14 -16.17 10.13 23.76
N SER A 15 -16.03 11.44 23.51
CA SER A 15 -16.59 12.15 22.34
C SER A 15 -16.64 11.28 21.09
N ALA A 16 -17.82 11.17 20.47
CA ALA A 16 -18.11 10.22 19.40
C ALA A 16 -17.06 10.31 18.27
N ARG A 17 -16.19 9.30 18.19
CA ARG A 17 -15.22 9.15 17.10
C ARG A 17 -15.86 8.28 16.04
N SER A 18 -15.92 8.75 14.80
CA SER A 18 -16.34 7.96 13.65
C SER A 18 -15.14 7.44 12.87
N PHE A 19 -15.29 6.27 12.28
CA PHE A 19 -14.37 5.80 11.25
C PHE A 19 -14.64 6.57 9.95
N VAL A 20 -13.56 6.85 9.23
CA VAL A 20 -13.61 7.44 7.89
C VAL A 20 -12.91 6.49 6.92
N SER A 21 -13.33 6.51 5.65
CA SER A 21 -12.65 5.73 4.62
C SER A 21 -11.24 6.29 4.37
N GLU A 22 -10.29 5.42 4.05
CA GLU A 22 -8.91 5.77 3.71
C GLU A 22 -8.80 6.88 2.65
N PRO A 23 -9.54 6.86 1.51
CA PRO A 23 -9.43 7.94 0.53
C PRO A 23 -9.94 9.28 1.04
N VAL A 24 -10.96 9.31 1.91
CA VAL A 24 -11.43 10.55 2.54
C VAL A 24 -10.41 11.05 3.56
N ALA A 25 -9.81 10.16 4.34
CA ALA A 25 -8.74 10.52 5.28
C ALA A 25 -7.53 11.12 4.56
N ALA A 26 -7.09 10.49 3.46
CA ALA A 26 -5.98 10.95 2.64
C ALA A 26 -6.26 12.33 2.02
N ALA A 27 -7.45 12.54 1.44
CA ALA A 27 -7.84 13.82 0.84
C ALA A 27 -7.96 14.94 1.89
N ASN A 28 -8.50 14.62 3.07
CA ASN A 28 -8.53 15.56 4.19
C ASN A 28 -7.11 15.95 4.60
N TYR A 29 -6.22 15.00 4.86
CA TYR A 29 -4.83 15.27 5.22
C TYR A 29 -4.12 16.14 4.17
N PHE A 30 -4.33 15.85 2.88
CA PHE A 30 -3.74 16.60 1.77
C PHE A 30 -4.12 18.09 1.80
N THR A 31 -5.35 18.40 2.21
CA THR A 31 -5.80 19.81 2.25
C THR A 31 -5.60 20.51 3.58
N THR A 32 -5.68 19.80 4.70
CA THR A 32 -5.61 20.40 6.04
C THR A 32 -4.20 20.42 6.61
N VAL A 33 -3.46 19.33 6.46
CA VAL A 33 -2.11 19.18 7.04
C VAL A 33 -1.03 19.53 6.03
N ALA A 34 -1.14 19.04 4.80
CA ALA A 34 -0.18 19.38 3.73
C ALA A 34 -0.46 20.74 3.08
N GLY A 35 -1.61 21.37 3.38
CA GLY A 35 -1.92 22.75 2.99
C GLY A 35 -2.27 22.95 1.51
N HIS A 36 -2.55 21.90 0.76
CA HIS A 36 -2.96 22.00 -0.63
C HIS A 36 -4.42 22.47 -0.75
N ARG A 37 -4.73 23.26 -1.77
CA ARG A 37 -6.08 23.76 -1.99
C ARG A 37 -6.82 22.93 -3.05
N ILE A 38 -8.02 22.49 -2.70
CA ILE A 38 -8.99 21.88 -3.61
C ILE A 38 -10.30 22.64 -3.36
N ALA A 39 -10.83 23.29 -4.39
CA ALA A 39 -12.05 24.09 -4.27
C ALA A 39 -13.29 23.19 -4.03
N PRO A 40 -14.30 23.63 -3.27
CA PRO A 40 -15.58 22.94 -3.19
C PRO A 40 -16.15 22.62 -4.58
N GLY A 41 -16.71 21.43 -4.74
CA GLY A 41 -17.19 20.90 -6.02
C GLY A 41 -16.11 20.28 -6.92
N ALA A 42 -14.82 20.58 -6.70
CA ALA A 42 -13.73 19.97 -7.48
C ALA A 42 -13.48 18.52 -7.05
N ALA A 43 -13.03 17.71 -8.00
CA ALA A 43 -12.69 16.31 -7.77
C ALA A 43 -11.17 16.10 -7.67
N ALA A 44 -10.76 15.10 -6.90
CA ALA A 44 -9.40 14.62 -6.80
C ALA A 44 -9.36 13.09 -6.89
N LEU A 45 -8.27 12.56 -7.45
CA LEU A 45 -7.99 11.12 -7.43
C LEU A 45 -7.07 10.82 -6.25
N VAL A 46 -7.52 9.94 -5.36
CA VAL A 46 -6.66 9.29 -4.38
C VAL A 46 -6.17 7.98 -4.97
N TYR A 47 -4.85 7.86 -5.06
CA TYR A 47 -4.15 6.68 -5.55
C TYR A 47 -3.42 6.05 -4.37
N ASP A 48 -3.92 4.92 -3.88
CA ASP A 48 -3.33 4.19 -2.77
C ASP A 48 -2.72 2.88 -3.27
N LEU A 49 -1.38 2.84 -3.34
CA LEU A 49 -0.63 1.64 -3.66
C LEU A 49 0.00 1.09 -2.39
N GLY A 50 -0.74 0.22 -1.73
CA GLY A 50 -0.33 -0.46 -0.51
C GLY A 50 0.63 -1.62 -0.77
N ALA A 51 0.88 -2.39 0.29
CA ALA A 51 1.75 -3.57 0.20
C ALA A 51 1.11 -4.71 -0.60
N GLY A 52 -0.19 -4.97 -0.41
CA GLY A 52 -0.88 -6.09 -1.07
C GLY A 52 -2.07 -5.68 -1.95
N THR A 53 -2.52 -4.43 -1.86
CA THR A 53 -3.65 -3.93 -2.65
C THR A 53 -3.30 -2.60 -3.30
N PHE A 54 -4.02 -2.33 -4.37
CA PHE A 54 -4.02 -1.06 -5.06
C PHE A 54 -5.46 -0.57 -5.15
N ASP A 55 -5.72 0.60 -4.60
CA ASP A 55 -7.04 1.20 -4.53
C ASP A 55 -7.02 2.61 -5.12
N ALA A 56 -7.93 2.88 -6.06
CA ALA A 56 -8.08 4.19 -6.69
C ALA A 56 -9.49 4.72 -6.43
N SER A 57 -9.59 5.90 -5.82
CA SER A 57 -10.86 6.52 -5.48
C SER A 57 -10.93 7.96 -5.97
N VAL A 58 -12.00 8.30 -6.67
CA VAL A 58 -12.33 9.69 -7.01
C VAL A 58 -13.14 10.26 -5.87
N VAL A 59 -12.64 11.33 -5.27
CA VAL A 59 -13.31 12.07 -4.20
C VAL A 59 -13.69 13.47 -4.67
N ARG A 60 -14.81 13.99 -4.20
CA ARG A 60 -15.22 15.37 -4.45
C ARG A 60 -15.13 16.18 -3.17
N ARG A 61 -14.55 17.37 -3.26
CA ARG A 61 -14.54 18.32 -2.16
C ARG A 61 -15.96 18.85 -1.92
N THR A 62 -16.42 18.73 -0.69
CA THR A 62 -17.64 19.41 -0.20
C THR A 62 -17.23 20.61 0.65
N ASP A 63 -18.20 21.39 1.10
CA ASP A 63 -17.95 22.53 1.99
C ASP A 63 -17.28 22.07 3.30
N ASP A 64 -17.70 20.92 3.83
CA ASP A 64 -17.26 20.39 5.13
C ASP A 64 -16.23 19.24 5.05
N GLY A 65 -15.83 18.80 3.85
CA GLY A 65 -14.90 17.68 3.73
C GLY A 65 -14.84 17.07 2.34
N PHE A 66 -14.92 15.74 2.26
CA PHE A 66 -14.87 14.98 1.01
C PHE A 66 -15.87 13.83 1.01
N GLU A 67 -16.44 13.56 -0.15
CA GLU A 67 -17.25 12.37 -0.41
C GLU A 67 -16.63 11.54 -1.53
N VAL A 68 -16.88 10.23 -1.53
CA VAL A 68 -16.38 9.32 -2.57
C VAL A 68 -17.39 9.27 -3.71
N LEU A 69 -16.96 9.59 -4.93
CA LEU A 69 -17.78 9.48 -6.13
C LEU A 69 -17.68 8.09 -6.77
N ALA A 70 -16.47 7.52 -6.77
CA ALA A 70 -16.20 6.20 -7.32
C ALA A 70 -14.96 5.62 -6.66
N SER A 71 -14.92 4.30 -6.52
CA SER A 71 -13.76 3.57 -6.01
C SER A 71 -13.60 2.25 -6.73
N ARG A 72 -12.36 1.88 -7.05
CA ARG A 72 -12.02 0.57 -7.59
C ARG A 72 -10.66 0.12 -7.04
N GLY A 73 -10.63 -1.13 -6.62
CA GLY A 73 -9.43 -1.78 -6.10
C GLY A 73 -8.98 -2.99 -6.91
N ARG A 74 -7.73 -3.37 -6.71
CA ARG A 74 -7.12 -4.63 -7.12
C ARG A 74 -6.44 -5.26 -5.91
N SER A 75 -6.87 -6.47 -5.54
CA SER A 75 -6.31 -7.22 -4.40
C SER A 75 -5.05 -8.02 -4.75
N ASP A 76 -4.61 -7.96 -6.01
CA ASP A 76 -3.51 -8.73 -6.61
C ASP A 76 -2.40 -7.80 -7.15
N ALA A 77 -2.32 -6.59 -6.62
CA ALA A 77 -1.38 -5.57 -7.06
C ALA A 77 -0.97 -4.69 -5.89
N GLY A 78 0.30 -4.78 -5.50
CA GLY A 78 0.88 -3.97 -4.43
C GLY A 78 2.40 -4.05 -4.40
N GLY A 79 3.00 -3.44 -3.38
CA GLY A 79 4.44 -3.44 -3.17
C GLY A 79 5.07 -4.84 -3.02
N LEU A 80 4.31 -5.84 -2.56
CA LEU A 80 4.74 -7.23 -2.43
C LEU A 80 4.89 -7.93 -3.79
N ASP A 81 4.09 -7.56 -4.79
CA ASP A 81 4.21 -8.09 -6.15
C ASP A 81 5.50 -7.58 -6.81
N ILE A 82 5.87 -6.33 -6.53
CA ILE A 82 7.17 -5.78 -6.94
C ILE A 82 8.31 -6.53 -6.26
N ASP A 83 8.21 -6.80 -4.95
CA ASP A 83 9.21 -7.59 -4.22
C ASP A 83 9.32 -9.00 -4.81
N ALA A 84 8.20 -9.64 -5.14
CA ALA A 84 8.16 -10.96 -5.77
C ALA A 84 8.79 -10.96 -7.16
N ALA A 85 8.52 -9.94 -7.98
CA ALA A 85 9.15 -9.78 -9.29
C ALA A 85 10.68 -9.62 -9.19
N ILE A 86 11.18 -8.86 -8.20
CA ILE A 86 12.61 -8.73 -7.95
C ILE A 86 13.21 -10.08 -7.50
N VAL A 87 12.57 -10.81 -6.58
CA VAL A 87 13.01 -12.16 -6.19
C VAL A 87 13.06 -13.10 -7.39
N ALA A 88 12.06 -13.07 -8.27
CA ALA A 88 12.03 -13.87 -9.49
C ALA A 88 13.15 -13.47 -10.47
N HIS A 89 13.46 -12.18 -10.59
CA HIS A 89 14.59 -11.70 -11.38
C HIS A 89 15.94 -12.20 -10.82
N LEU A 90 16.13 -12.12 -9.50
CA LEU A 90 17.32 -12.65 -8.83
C LEU A 90 17.47 -14.17 -9.04
N ARG A 91 16.36 -14.93 -8.99
CA ARG A 91 16.34 -16.37 -9.31
C ARG A 91 16.94 -16.64 -10.68
N ALA A 92 16.51 -15.88 -11.69
CA ALA A 92 16.90 -16.09 -13.07
C ALA A 92 18.40 -15.82 -13.31
N GLY A 93 19.02 -14.94 -12.51
CA GLY A 93 20.43 -14.57 -12.64
C GLY A 93 21.41 -15.41 -11.82
N MET A 94 20.96 -16.33 -10.97
CA MET A 94 21.84 -17.07 -10.05
C MET A 94 22.21 -18.47 -10.55
N VAL A 95 23.48 -18.85 -10.34
CA VAL A 95 23.97 -20.24 -10.46
C VAL A 95 23.96 -20.88 -9.07
N GLY A 96 23.10 -21.88 -8.85
CA GLY A 96 22.94 -22.51 -7.53
C GLY A 96 21.51 -22.97 -7.24
N ALA A 97 21.00 -23.92 -8.05
CA ALA A 97 19.61 -24.39 -7.98
C ALA A 97 19.23 -24.97 -6.61
N GLU A 98 20.18 -25.62 -5.93
CA GLU A 98 19.94 -26.25 -4.62
C GLU A 98 19.73 -25.20 -3.51
N GLN A 99 20.59 -24.18 -3.44
CA GLN A 99 20.49 -23.10 -2.46
C GLN A 99 19.18 -22.33 -2.66
N TRP A 100 18.80 -22.06 -3.91
CA TRP A 100 17.53 -21.40 -4.20
C TRP A 100 16.32 -22.25 -3.80
N SER A 101 16.37 -23.56 -4.05
CA SER A 101 15.31 -24.49 -3.63
C SER A 101 15.07 -24.46 -2.11
N ARG A 102 16.12 -24.30 -1.30
CA ARG A 102 16.00 -24.18 0.17
C ARG A 102 15.29 -22.89 0.59
N LEU A 103 15.42 -21.80 -0.18
CA LEU A 103 14.71 -20.55 0.07
C LEU A 103 13.23 -20.63 -0.34
N GLU A 104 12.94 -21.33 -1.45
CA GLU A 104 11.56 -21.53 -1.93
C GLU A 104 10.76 -22.49 -1.06
N ARG A 105 11.41 -23.54 -0.56
CA ARG A 105 10.81 -24.58 0.29
C ARG A 105 11.67 -24.80 1.55
N PRO A 106 11.61 -23.88 2.52
CA PRO A 106 12.47 -23.94 3.69
C PRO A 106 12.04 -25.05 4.66
N THR A 107 12.89 -26.05 4.85
CA THR A 107 12.63 -27.17 5.78
C THR A 107 13.25 -26.93 7.15
N THR A 108 14.42 -26.27 7.21
CA THR A 108 15.09 -25.98 8.48
C THR A 108 14.76 -24.58 9.02
N ALA A 109 15.04 -24.34 10.31
CA ALA A 109 14.96 -23.00 10.89
C ALA A 109 15.99 -22.04 10.25
N GLY A 110 17.14 -22.55 9.82
CA GLY A 110 18.14 -21.78 9.07
C GLY A 110 17.57 -21.29 7.74
N ASP A 111 16.94 -22.17 6.97
CA ASP A 111 16.34 -21.83 5.67
C ASP A 111 15.20 -20.81 5.82
N ARG A 112 14.35 -20.96 6.83
CA ARG A 112 13.27 -19.99 7.11
C ARG A 112 13.83 -18.60 7.43
N ARG A 113 14.89 -18.51 8.23
CA ARG A 113 15.57 -17.24 8.50
C ARG A 113 16.20 -16.65 7.24
N ALA A 114 16.89 -17.47 6.45
CA ALA A 114 17.51 -17.03 5.20
C ALA A 114 16.45 -16.50 4.21
N ARG A 115 15.29 -17.16 4.13
CA ARG A 115 14.15 -16.67 3.32
C ARG A 115 13.66 -15.30 3.81
N VAL A 116 13.43 -15.13 5.11
CA VAL A 116 13.01 -13.82 5.67
C VAL A 116 14.05 -12.74 5.35
N GLN A 117 15.34 -13.04 5.54
CA GLN A 117 16.42 -12.12 5.23
C GLN A 117 16.46 -11.72 3.75
N LEU A 118 16.25 -12.67 2.83
CA LEU A 118 16.14 -12.38 1.40
C LEU A 118 15.00 -11.40 1.12
N TRP A 119 13.78 -11.70 1.59
CA TRP A 119 12.60 -10.88 1.32
C TRP A 119 12.71 -9.47 1.93
N ASP A 120 13.22 -9.37 3.16
CA ASP A 120 13.48 -8.08 3.77
C ASP A 120 14.60 -7.30 3.03
N GLY A 121 15.63 -8.01 2.57
CA GLY A 121 16.71 -7.45 1.77
C GLY A 121 16.19 -6.87 0.45
N VAL A 122 15.33 -7.61 -0.26
CA VAL A 122 14.67 -7.16 -1.49
C VAL A 122 13.80 -5.93 -1.23
N ARG A 123 12.95 -5.96 -0.21
CA ARG A 123 12.10 -4.80 0.15
C ARG A 123 12.95 -3.56 0.40
N ARG A 124 13.98 -3.68 1.24
CA ARG A 124 14.91 -2.59 1.55
C ARG A 124 15.66 -2.10 0.30
N GLY A 125 16.08 -3.01 -0.57
CA GLY A 125 16.71 -2.68 -1.85
C GLY A 125 15.79 -1.86 -2.75
N LYS A 126 14.55 -2.32 -2.94
CA LYS A 126 13.49 -1.61 -3.68
C LYS A 126 13.28 -0.19 -3.13
N GLU A 127 13.10 -0.05 -1.82
CA GLU A 127 12.89 1.25 -1.17
C GLU A 127 14.08 2.20 -1.33
N ARG A 128 15.31 1.68 -1.34
CA ARG A 128 16.52 2.49 -1.59
C ARG A 128 16.56 3.01 -3.03
N CYS A 129 16.20 2.18 -4.02
CA CYS A 129 16.16 2.61 -5.42
C CYS A 129 15.22 3.80 -5.63
N SER A 130 14.08 3.86 -4.93
CA SER A 130 13.15 5.01 -4.99
C SER A 130 13.72 6.31 -4.42
N ARG A 131 14.80 6.25 -3.64
CA ARG A 131 15.48 7.43 -3.05
C ARG A 131 16.71 7.86 -3.84
N ALA A 132 17.30 6.95 -4.62
CA ALA A 132 18.57 7.15 -5.30
C ALA A 132 18.44 7.88 -6.65
N VAL A 133 17.22 8.03 -7.19
CA VAL A 133 17.01 8.76 -8.45
C VAL A 133 17.05 10.27 -8.17
N PRO A 134 17.98 11.05 -8.78
CA PRO A 134 17.98 12.49 -8.67
C PRO A 134 16.67 13.04 -9.25
N ARG A 135 15.97 13.90 -8.48
CA ARG A 135 14.85 14.66 -9.02
C ARG A 135 15.43 15.65 -10.05
N ARG A 136 15.16 15.39 -11.33
CA ARG A 136 15.45 16.34 -12.41
C ARG A 136 14.50 17.53 -12.33
#